data_AF-A0A348WDB7-F1
#
_entry.id   AF-A0A348WDB7-F1
#
_cell.length_a   1.000
_cell.length_b   1.000
_cell.length_c   1.000
_cell.angle_alpha   90.00
_cell.angle_beta   90.00
_cell.angle_gamma   90.00
#
_symmetry.space_group_name_H-M   'P 1'
#
loop_
_entity.id
_entity.type
_entity.pdbx_description
1 polymer ?
#
loop_
_entity_poly.entity_id
_entity_poly.type
_entity_poly.pdbx_seq_one_letter_code
_entity_poly.pdbx_strand_id
1 'polypeptide(L)'
;VAVQTGELDGIAWSGITEDYTVGWADVTNYFLTNNISGAWAGSFFANQGRWDELPEDLQTLFRVCCDQSHYYRQWWYWGGEASLRVNGDKMKLTTIPDEEWAKVEDAALTFWDEIAAESETKARVVEIFKKYNADMQKAGRPYRYT
;
A
#
# COMPACT_ATOMS: atom_id res chain seq x y z
N VAL A 1 1.26 5.37 -22.50
CA VAL A 1 1.29 6.60 -23.32
C VAL A 1 1.90 7.76 -22.55
N ALA A 2 1.29 8.32 -21.50
CA ALA A 2 1.80 9.52 -20.79
C ALA A 2 3.27 9.40 -20.29
N VAL A 3 3.66 8.26 -19.72
CA VAL A 3 5.06 8.01 -19.32
C VAL A 3 5.99 7.91 -20.53
N GLN A 4 5.55 7.23 -21.59
CA GLN A 4 6.34 7.05 -22.82
C GLN A 4 6.58 8.38 -23.55
N THR A 5 5.62 9.30 -23.47
CA THR A 5 5.70 10.62 -24.11
C THR A 5 6.37 11.67 -23.23
N GLY A 6 6.78 11.31 -22.01
CA GLY A 6 7.43 12.23 -21.06
C GLY A 6 6.49 13.26 -20.42
N GLU A 7 5.18 13.04 -20.47
CA GLU A 7 4.21 13.87 -19.72
C GLU A 7 4.23 13.52 -18.23
N LEU A 8 4.52 12.26 -17.92
CA LEU A 8 4.78 11.78 -16.56
C LEU A 8 6.22 11.27 -16.46
N ASP A 9 6.96 11.76 -15.46
CA ASP A 9 8.34 11.33 -15.19
C ASP A 9 8.42 9.95 -14.51
N GLY A 10 7.34 9.51 -13.88
CA GLY A 10 7.29 8.25 -13.13
C GLY A 10 5.93 7.98 -12.50
N ILE A 11 5.87 6.93 -11.68
CA ILE A 11 4.64 6.45 -11.04
C ILE A 11 4.94 6.19 -9.57
N ALA A 12 4.15 6.81 -8.69
CA ALA A 12 4.13 6.55 -7.24
C ALA A 12 2.73 6.05 -6.83
N TRP A 13 2.27 5.01 -7.53
CA TRP A 13 0.91 4.47 -7.42
C TRP A 13 0.87 3.00 -6.97
N SER A 14 1.95 2.26 -7.24
CA SER A 14 1.99 0.80 -7.20
C SER A 14 3.30 0.27 -6.60
N GLY A 15 3.30 -1.02 -6.28
CA GLY A 15 4.51 -1.81 -6.10
C GLY A 15 4.96 -2.48 -7.41
N ILE A 16 6.13 -3.14 -7.36
CA ILE A 16 6.77 -3.73 -8.54
C ILE A 16 5.92 -4.85 -9.17
N THR A 17 5.08 -5.52 -8.36
CA THR A 17 4.16 -6.57 -8.83
C THR A 17 3.21 -6.04 -9.89
N GLU A 18 2.59 -4.89 -9.66
CA GLU A 18 1.69 -4.28 -10.63
C GLU A 18 2.47 -3.70 -11.80
N ASP A 19 3.59 -3.02 -11.54
CA ASP A 19 4.40 -2.38 -12.58
C ASP A 19 4.77 -3.37 -13.70
N TYR A 20 5.19 -4.58 -13.32
CA TYR A 20 5.49 -5.65 -14.27
C TYR A 20 4.24 -6.27 -14.89
N THR A 21 3.17 -6.46 -14.11
CA THR A 21 1.94 -7.13 -14.58
C THR A 21 1.22 -6.31 -15.64
N VAL A 22 1.16 -4.98 -15.49
CA VAL A 22 0.38 -4.10 -16.37
C VAL A 22 1.21 -3.42 -17.46
N GLY A 23 2.52 -3.70 -17.51
CA GLY A 23 3.44 -3.18 -18.52
C GLY A 23 4.00 -1.79 -18.24
N TRP A 24 3.87 -1.25 -17.02
CA TRP A 24 4.51 0.02 -16.66
C TRP A 24 6.03 -0.11 -16.52
N ALA A 25 6.51 -1.30 -16.16
CA ALA A 25 7.93 -1.63 -16.18
C ALA A 25 8.54 -1.59 -17.59
N ASP A 26 7.73 -1.70 -18.66
CA ASP A 26 8.24 -1.59 -20.04
C ASP A 26 8.52 -0.15 -20.46
N VAL A 27 8.08 0.82 -19.66
CA VAL A 27 8.14 2.25 -20.00
C VAL A 27 8.76 3.09 -18.88
N THR A 28 9.31 2.44 -17.85
CA THR A 28 10.02 3.05 -16.72
C THR A 28 11.31 2.28 -16.47
N ASN A 29 12.35 2.96 -15.96
CA ASN A 29 13.70 2.38 -15.90
C ASN A 29 14.17 2.02 -14.47
N TYR A 30 13.62 2.67 -13.45
CA TYR A 30 14.12 2.59 -12.08
C TYR A 30 12.98 2.33 -11.09
N PHE A 31 13.25 1.52 -10.06
CA PHE A 31 12.34 1.26 -8.95
C PHE A 31 13.01 1.64 -7.62
N LEU A 32 12.44 2.62 -6.91
CA LEU A 32 12.95 3.05 -5.60
C LEU A 32 12.52 2.07 -4.50
N THR A 33 13.47 1.57 -3.74
CA THR A 33 13.23 0.58 -2.68
C THR A 33 12.62 1.16 -1.40
N ASN A 34 12.86 2.44 -1.14
CA ASN A 34 12.28 3.17 -0.02
C ASN A 34 10.81 3.50 -0.32
N ASN A 35 9.88 2.71 0.23
CA ASN A 35 8.45 2.95 0.05
C ASN A 35 7.94 4.04 1.02
N ILE A 36 6.81 4.66 0.67
CA ILE A 36 6.07 5.60 1.53
C ILE A 36 4.90 4.94 2.27
N SER A 37 4.57 3.69 1.92
CA SER A 37 3.59 2.85 2.61
C SER A 37 3.87 1.37 2.28
N GLY A 38 3.80 0.51 3.29
CA GLY A 38 3.99 -0.93 3.12
C GLY A 38 2.74 -1.67 2.62
N ALA A 39 1.56 -1.05 2.66
CA ALA A 39 0.31 -1.69 2.21
C ALA A 39 -0.76 -0.64 1.86
N TRP A 40 -1.37 -0.78 0.69
CA TRP A 40 -2.53 0.04 0.30
C TRP A 40 -3.82 -0.47 0.95
N ALA A 41 -4.69 0.45 1.39
CA ALA A 41 -5.97 0.12 2.01
C ALA A 41 -7.13 0.42 1.04
N GLY A 42 -7.73 -0.65 0.50
CA GLY A 42 -8.91 -0.60 -0.37
C GLY A 42 -10.11 -1.30 0.21
N SER A 43 -11.28 -1.09 -0.42
CA SER A 43 -12.54 -1.67 0.06
C SER A 43 -13.47 -2.02 -1.11
N PHE A 44 -14.33 -3.01 -0.89
CA PHE A 44 -15.49 -3.27 -1.73
C PHE A 44 -16.66 -2.45 -1.19
N PHE A 45 -17.33 -1.71 -2.07
CA PHE A 45 -18.52 -0.92 -1.73
C PHE A 45 -19.71 -1.41 -2.55
N ALA A 46 -20.88 -1.45 -1.91
CA ALA A 46 -22.16 -1.67 -2.58
C ALA A 46 -23.09 -0.51 -2.25
N ASN A 47 -23.94 -0.13 -3.21
CA ASN A 47 -25.04 0.78 -2.94
C ASN A 47 -25.99 0.14 -1.91
N GLN A 48 -26.35 0.86 -0.85
CA GLN A 48 -27.18 0.31 0.24
C GLN A 48 -28.50 -0.28 -0.28
N GLY A 49 -29.22 0.42 -1.15
CA GLY A 49 -30.49 -0.08 -1.68
C GLY A 49 -30.35 -1.36 -2.51
N ARG A 50 -29.24 -1.51 -3.26
CA ARG A 50 -28.94 -2.75 -3.99
C ARG A 50 -28.48 -3.87 -3.06
N TRP A 51 -27.77 -3.52 -1.99
CA TRP A 51 -27.37 -4.47 -0.97
C TRP A 51 -28.58 -5.08 -0.26
N ASP A 52 -29.55 -4.24 0.10
CA ASP A 52 -30.78 -4.64 0.80
C ASP A 52 -31.71 -5.50 -0.08
N GLU A 53 -31.57 -5.43 -1.40
CA GLU A 53 -32.30 -6.30 -2.36
C GLU A 53 -31.74 -7.73 -2.43
N LEU A 54 -30.51 -7.96 -1.99
CA LEU A 54 -29.90 -9.29 -2.00
C LEU A 54 -30.44 -10.13 -0.83
N PRO A 55 -30.81 -11.41 -1.07
CA PRO A 55 -31.10 -12.33 0.02
C PRO A 55 -29.85 -12.60 0.86
N GLU A 56 -30.05 -12.97 2.12
CA GLU A 56 -28.98 -13.09 3.14
C GLU A 56 -27.88 -14.08 2.74
N ASP A 57 -28.23 -15.18 2.07
CA ASP A 57 -27.28 -16.16 1.56
C ASP A 57 -26.35 -15.57 0.49
N LEU A 58 -26.88 -14.74 -0.42
CA LEU A 58 -26.08 -14.05 -1.43
C LEU A 58 -25.27 -12.88 -0.86
N GLN A 59 -25.79 -12.15 0.13
CA GLN A 59 -24.99 -11.18 0.87
C GLN A 59 -23.81 -11.85 1.60
N THR A 60 -24.03 -13.05 2.13
CA THR A 60 -22.99 -13.85 2.79
C THR A 60 -21.96 -14.34 1.78
N LEU A 61 -22.42 -14.88 0.64
CA LEU A 61 -21.54 -15.32 -0.45
C LEU A 61 -20.67 -14.17 -0.96
N PHE A 62 -21.24 -12.99 -1.19
CA PHE A 62 -20.49 -11.81 -1.63
C PHE A 62 -19.36 -11.46 -0.65
N ARG A 63 -19.66 -11.40 0.66
CA ARG A 63 -18.65 -11.12 1.70
C ARG A 63 -17.52 -12.15 1.70
N VAL A 64 -17.85 -13.44 1.60
CA VAL A 64 -16.86 -14.53 1.53
C VAL A 64 -15.99 -14.39 0.27
N CYS A 65 -16.56 -14.05 -0.88
CA CYS A 65 -15.79 -13.81 -2.11
C CYS A 65 -14.88 -12.58 -2.00
N CYS A 66 -15.33 -11.50 -1.33
CA CYS A 66 -14.50 -10.35 -1.03
C CYS A 66 -13.31 -10.74 -0.14
N ASP A 67 -13.54 -11.50 0.94
CA ASP A 67 -12.48 -12.01 1.81
C ASP A 67 -11.50 -12.90 1.06
N GLN A 68 -11.99 -13.77 0.17
CA GLN A 68 -11.14 -14.58 -0.71
C GLN A 68 -10.31 -13.72 -1.66
N SER A 69 -10.87 -12.64 -2.22
CA SER A 69 -10.13 -11.68 -3.04
C SER A 69 -9.05 -10.95 -2.24
N HIS A 70 -9.35 -10.56 -0.99
CA HIS A 70 -8.36 -9.97 -0.08
C HIS A 70 -7.23 -10.96 0.19
N TYR A 71 -7.57 -12.21 0.49
CA TYR A 71 -6.60 -13.27 0.74
C TYR A 71 -5.71 -13.57 -0.47
N TYR A 72 -6.29 -13.61 -1.68
CA TYR A 72 -5.53 -13.76 -2.92
C TYR A 72 -4.43 -12.70 -3.04
N ARG A 73 -4.81 -11.42 -2.83
CA ARG A 73 -3.87 -10.30 -2.93
C ARG A 73 -2.76 -10.36 -1.88
N GLN A 74 -3.05 -10.82 -0.66
CA GLN A 74 -2.04 -10.93 0.40
C GLN A 74 -0.82 -11.72 -0.06
N TRP A 75 -1.01 -12.95 -0.58
CA TRP A 75 0.12 -13.76 -1.02
C TRP A 75 0.63 -13.36 -2.41
N TRP A 76 -0.24 -12.82 -3.28
CA TRP A 76 0.17 -12.37 -4.61
C TRP A 76 1.18 -11.23 -4.55
N TYR A 77 0.92 -10.19 -3.76
CA TYR A 77 1.89 -9.11 -3.54
C TYR A 77 3.08 -9.57 -2.70
N TRP A 78 2.87 -10.36 -1.64
CA TRP A 78 3.98 -10.85 -0.81
C TRP A 78 5.03 -11.62 -1.63
N GLY A 79 4.59 -12.54 -2.48
CA GLY A 79 5.48 -13.29 -3.37
C GLY A 79 5.99 -12.47 -4.54
N GLY A 80 5.11 -11.67 -5.15
CA GLY A 80 5.42 -10.85 -6.32
C GLY A 80 6.52 -9.82 -6.05
N GLU A 81 6.40 -9.05 -4.97
CA GLU A 81 7.35 -8.01 -4.60
C GLU A 81 8.76 -8.58 -4.42
N ALA A 82 8.89 -9.68 -3.69
CA ALA A 82 10.18 -10.33 -3.45
C ALA A 82 10.76 -10.91 -4.74
N SER A 83 9.96 -11.68 -5.48
CA SER A 83 10.43 -12.36 -6.70
C SER A 83 10.88 -11.37 -7.77
N LEU A 84 10.14 -10.29 -8.00
CA LEU A 84 10.44 -9.32 -9.06
C LEU A 84 11.57 -8.37 -8.70
N ARG A 85 11.77 -8.04 -7.42
CA ARG A 85 12.97 -7.29 -7.00
C ARG A 85 14.25 -8.09 -7.18
N VAL A 86 14.20 -9.42 -7.02
CA VAL A 86 15.38 -10.30 -7.14
C VAL A 86 15.64 -10.72 -8.58
N ASN A 87 14.58 -11.07 -9.32
CA ASN A 87 14.68 -11.73 -10.62
C ASN A 87 14.16 -10.88 -11.80
N GLY A 88 13.53 -9.74 -11.54
CA GLY A 88 13.03 -8.86 -12.59
C GLY A 88 14.18 -8.21 -13.37
N ASP A 89 14.00 -8.09 -14.69
CA ASP A 89 15.02 -7.62 -15.63
C ASP A 89 14.70 -6.25 -16.28
N LYS A 90 13.52 -5.69 -16.01
CA LYS A 90 13.03 -4.47 -16.67
C LYS A 90 13.39 -3.18 -15.93
N MET A 91 13.56 -3.23 -14.61
CA MET A 91 13.76 -2.05 -13.77
C MET A 91 14.99 -2.19 -12.87
N LYS A 92 15.81 -1.14 -12.79
CA LYS A 92 16.97 -1.10 -11.89
C LYS A 92 16.54 -0.60 -10.50
N LEU A 93 16.85 -1.38 -9.46
CA LEU A 93 16.61 -0.96 -8.08
C LEU A 93 17.54 0.20 -7.66
N THR A 94 16.98 1.18 -6.97
CA THR A 94 17.71 2.28 -6.32
C THR A 94 17.30 2.41 -4.85
N THR A 95 18.18 3.03 -4.06
CA THR A 95 17.97 3.20 -2.61
C THR A 95 18.53 4.55 -2.19
N ILE A 96 17.73 5.30 -1.45
CA ILE A 96 18.15 6.50 -0.73
C ILE A 96 18.72 6.06 0.64
N PRO A 97 19.84 6.62 1.11
CA PRO A 97 20.39 6.29 2.43
C PRO A 97 19.38 6.50 3.56
N ASP A 98 19.39 5.62 4.56
CA ASP A 98 18.41 5.64 5.66
C ASP A 98 18.38 6.97 6.41
N GLU A 99 19.52 7.62 6.62
CA GLU A 99 19.60 8.95 7.28
C GLU A 99 18.88 10.05 6.48
N GLU A 100 18.93 9.97 5.15
CA GLU A 100 18.21 10.90 4.29
C GLU A 100 16.71 10.57 4.25
N TRP A 101 16.37 9.28 4.18
CA TRP A 101 14.98 8.82 4.15
C TRP A 101 14.24 9.05 5.48
N ALA A 102 14.94 9.01 6.62
CA ALA A 102 14.38 9.31 7.94
C ALA A 102 13.71 10.70 7.98
N LYS A 103 14.19 11.66 7.19
CA LYS A 103 13.56 12.99 7.07
C LYS A 103 12.14 12.91 6.48
N VAL A 104 11.90 11.96 5.57
CA VAL A 104 10.57 11.70 4.99
C VAL A 104 9.66 11.06 6.03
N GLU A 105 10.18 10.12 6.82
CA GLU A 105 9.43 9.48 7.91
C GLU A 105 9.04 10.49 9.00
N ASP A 106 9.96 11.38 9.39
CA ASP A 106 9.70 12.46 10.35
C ASP A 106 8.65 13.45 9.83
N ALA A 107 8.74 13.83 8.55
CA ALA A 107 7.75 14.69 7.91
C ALA A 107 6.36 14.04 7.87
N ALA A 108 6.27 12.71 7.70
CA ALA A 108 5.01 11.99 7.73
C ALA A 108 4.32 12.06 9.10
N LEU A 109 5.08 12.07 10.20
CA LEU A 109 4.52 12.24 11.55
C LEU A 109 3.90 13.63 11.74
N THR A 110 4.56 14.67 11.22
CA THR A 110 4.01 16.04 11.24
C THR A 110 2.76 16.14 10.38
N PHE A 111 2.77 15.53 9.19
CA PHE A 111 1.59 15.46 8.33
C PHE A 111 0.40 14.75 9.02
N TRP A 112 0.65 13.69 9.79
CA TRP A 112 -0.40 13.02 10.55
C TRP A 112 -1.01 13.91 11.64
N ASP A 113 -0.22 14.78 12.27
CA ASP A 113 -0.70 15.75 13.24
C ASP A 113 -1.59 16.82 12.59
N GLU A 114 -1.21 17.28 11.38
CA GLU A 114 -2.05 18.17 10.57
C GLU A 114 -3.40 17.52 10.25
N ILE A 115 -3.41 16.27 9.78
CA ILE A 115 -4.64 15.51 9.50
C ILE A 115 -5.50 15.32 10.76
N ALA A 116 -4.86 15.04 11.90
CA ALA A 116 -5.55 14.89 13.17
C ALA A 116 -6.25 16.19 13.61
N ALA A 117 -5.67 17.35 13.32
CA ALA A 117 -6.23 18.65 13.68
C ALA A 117 -7.51 19.00 12.89
N GLU A 118 -7.79 18.34 11.77
CA GLU A 118 -8.93 18.65 10.92
C GLU A 118 -10.28 18.18 11.48
N SER A 119 -10.33 17.08 12.26
CA SER A 119 -11.57 16.63 12.92
C SER A 119 -11.31 15.58 14.02
N GLU A 120 -12.24 15.46 14.96
CA GLU A 120 -12.18 14.44 16.03
C GLU A 120 -12.09 13.00 15.47
N THR A 121 -12.78 12.72 14.35
CA THR A 121 -12.76 11.39 13.73
C THR A 121 -11.38 11.11 13.12
N LYS A 122 -10.77 12.09 12.44
CA LYS A 122 -9.42 11.96 11.89
C LYS A 122 -8.38 11.80 13.00
N ALA A 123 -8.48 12.60 14.06
CA ALA A 123 -7.62 12.47 15.26
C ALA A 123 -7.68 11.06 15.85
N ARG A 124 -8.89 10.49 16.01
CA ARG A 124 -9.07 9.14 16.53
C ARG A 124 -8.42 8.08 15.64
N VAL A 125 -8.52 8.19 14.32
CA VAL A 125 -7.90 7.24 13.38
C VAL A 125 -6.38 7.36 13.42
N VAL A 126 -5.83 8.57 13.41
CA VAL A 126 -4.39 8.82 13.53
C VAL A 126 -3.83 8.23 14.82
N GLU A 127 -4.52 8.41 15.95
CA GLU A 127 -4.11 7.84 17.23
C GLU A 127 -4.06 6.30 17.19
N ILE A 128 -5.00 5.64 16.51
CA ILE A 128 -4.97 4.18 16.32
C ILE A 128 -3.71 3.77 15.54
N PHE A 129 -3.36 4.48 14.46
CA PHE A 129 -2.14 4.20 13.70
C PHE A 129 -0.87 4.40 14.54
N LYS A 130 -0.78 5.49 15.30
CA LYS A 130 0.36 5.76 16.19
C LYS A 130 0.51 4.68 17.25
N LYS A 131 -0.59 4.36 17.95
CA LYS A 131 -0.60 3.32 18.98
C LYS A 131 -0.20 1.96 18.41
N TYR A 132 -0.80 1.54 17.30
CA TYR A 132 -0.50 0.26 16.67
C TYR A 132 0.97 0.16 16.30
N ASN A 133 1.55 1.20 15.69
CA ASN A 133 2.98 1.20 15.36
C ASN A 133 3.89 1.15 16.61
N ALA A 134 3.53 1.87 17.67
CA ALA A 134 4.26 1.80 18.94
C ALA A 134 4.18 0.40 19.59
N ASP A 135 3.03 -0.27 19.49
CA ASP A 135 2.87 -1.66 19.94
C ASP A 135 3.77 -2.61 19.11
N MET A 136 3.88 -2.41 17.79
CA MET A 136 4.75 -3.23 16.93
C MET A 136 6.24 -3.09 17.28
N GLN A 137 6.69 -1.88 17.67
CA GLN A 137 8.06 -1.68 18.16
C GLN A 137 8.30 -2.45 19.46
N LYS A 138 7.35 -2.40 20.41
CA LYS A 138 7.45 -3.12 21.69
C LYS A 138 7.37 -4.64 21.51
N ALA A 139 6.61 -5.11 20.53
CA ALA A 139 6.47 -6.54 20.24
C ALA A 139 7.77 -7.18 19.72
N GLY A 140 8.62 -6.40 19.06
CA GLY A 140 9.88 -6.89 18.49
C GLY A 140 9.67 -7.87 17.33
N ARG A 141 10.51 -8.88 17.21
CA ARG A 141 10.52 -9.80 16.06
C ARG A 141 9.26 -10.67 16.00
N PRO A 142 8.67 -10.91 14.81
CA PRO A 142 9.14 -10.52 13.47
C PRO A 142 8.63 -9.15 12.98
N TYR A 143 7.95 -8.37 13.83
CA TYR A 143 7.30 -7.12 13.43
C TYR A 143 8.28 -5.97 13.27
N ARG A 144 9.27 -5.86 14.17
CA ARG A 144 10.34 -4.87 14.13
C ARG A 144 11.68 -5.52 14.53
N TYR A 145 12.76 -5.04 13.92
CA TYR A 145 14.11 -5.59 14.04
C TYR A 145 15.10 -4.61 14.69
N THR A 146 14.58 -3.62 15.41
CA THR A 146 15.36 -2.67 16.24
C THR A 146 16.17 -3.38 17.32
#